data_AF-A0A2D4Q644-F1
#
_entry.id   AF-A0A2D4Q644-F1
#
_cell.length_a   1.000
_cell.length_b   1.000
_cell.length_c   1.000
_cell.angle_alpha   90.00
_cell.angle_beta   90.00
_cell.angle_gamma   90.00
#
_symmetry.space_group_name_H-M   'P 1'
#
loop_
_entity.id
_entity.type
_entity.pdbx_description
1 polymer ?
#
loop_
_entity_poly.entity_id
_entity_poly.type
_entity_poly.pdbx_seq_one_letter_code
_entity_poly.pdbx_strand_id
1 'polypeptide(L)'
;EEEEQEEEGEEEEEEEEIASGMKVKAPYYSSWGTLEYHNAMIVGSECLEDGGSGVRVLYLYPTHKSLKPCPFFLDDKCRFKENCRFSHGQVVSIEELRPFEEPDLGCLAVGSACLARHQD
;
A
#
# COMPACT_ATOMS: atom_id res chain seq x y z
N GLU A 1 25.10 -27.46 3.67
CA GLU A 1 24.19 -26.98 4.73
C GLU A 1 24.30 -25.48 4.97
N GLU A 2 25.45 -24.82 4.76
CA GLU A 2 25.54 -23.34 4.79
C GLU A 2 25.22 -22.69 3.43
N GLU A 3 25.57 -23.34 2.30
CA GLU A 3 25.34 -22.77 0.95
C GLU A 3 23.87 -22.80 0.49
N GLU A 4 23.03 -23.66 1.07
CA GLU A 4 21.59 -23.73 0.73
C GLU A 4 20.75 -22.66 1.47
N GLN A 5 21.26 -22.09 2.57
CA GLN A 5 20.57 -21.03 3.32
C GLN A 5 20.84 -19.63 2.77
N GLU A 6 21.95 -19.43 2.06
CA GLU A 6 22.29 -18.15 1.43
C GLU A 6 21.51 -17.95 0.12
N GLU A 7 21.32 -19.00 -0.70
CA GLU A 7 20.51 -18.89 -1.93
C GLU A 7 19.01 -18.71 -1.65
N GLU A 8 18.45 -19.37 -0.63
CA GLU A 8 17.03 -19.15 -0.24
C GLU A 8 16.79 -17.73 0.29
N GLY A 9 17.76 -17.10 0.97
CA GLY A 9 17.65 -15.73 1.46
C GLY A 9 17.79 -14.66 0.37
N GLU A 10 18.64 -14.90 -0.63
CA GLU A 10 18.82 -13.98 -1.76
C GLU A 10 17.61 -13.99 -2.73
N GLU A 11 16.99 -15.15 -2.97
CA GLU A 11 15.77 -15.26 -3.79
C GLU A 11 14.55 -14.60 -3.12
N GLU A 12 14.39 -14.75 -1.79
CA GLU A 12 13.32 -14.09 -1.04
C GLU A 12 13.48 -12.55 -1.02
N GLU A 13 14.70 -12.03 -0.83
CA GLU A 13 14.96 -10.58 -0.85
C GLU A 13 14.71 -9.96 -2.24
N GLU A 14 15.08 -10.64 -3.33
CA GLU A 14 14.75 -10.18 -4.69
C GLU A 14 13.22 -10.23 -4.95
N GLU A 15 12.51 -11.27 -4.51
CA GLU A 15 11.06 -11.38 -4.70
C GLU A 15 10.28 -10.35 -3.86
N GLU A 16 10.75 -10.01 -2.65
CA GLU A 16 10.23 -8.90 -1.84
C GLU A 16 10.45 -7.53 -2.51
N GLU A 17 11.64 -7.29 -3.10
CA GLU A 17 11.88 -6.07 -3.87
C GLU A 17 11.00 -6.00 -5.14
N ILE A 18 10.74 -7.13 -5.80
CA ILE A 18 9.88 -7.22 -6.98
C ILE A 18 8.41 -6.93 -6.63
N ALA A 19 7.95 -7.33 -5.44
CA ALA A 19 6.60 -7.03 -4.96
C ALA A 19 6.44 -5.55 -4.59
N SER A 20 7.51 -4.89 -4.13
CA SER A 20 7.50 -3.46 -3.81
C SER A 20 7.28 -2.60 -5.05
N GLY A 21 6.35 -1.64 -4.95
CA GLY A 21 5.94 -0.80 -6.07
C GLY A 21 4.83 -1.36 -6.95
N MET A 22 4.43 -2.63 -6.76
CA MET A 22 3.29 -3.21 -7.47
C MET A 22 2.00 -2.45 -7.14
N LYS A 23 1.26 -2.07 -8.19
CA LYS A 23 -0.04 -1.40 -8.06
C LYS A 23 -1.14 -2.46 -7.97
N VAL A 24 -1.99 -2.31 -6.98
CA VAL A 24 -3.09 -3.24 -6.67
C VAL A 24 -4.33 -2.46 -6.25
N LYS A 25 -5.43 -3.16 -5.99
CA LYS A 25 -6.62 -2.61 -5.34
C LYS A 25 -6.83 -3.35 -4.02
N ALA A 26 -6.83 -2.61 -2.91
CA ALA A 26 -6.81 -3.14 -1.55
C ALA A 26 -8.06 -2.75 -0.75
N PRO A 27 -8.47 -3.57 0.24
CA PRO A 27 -9.61 -3.28 1.11
C PRO A 27 -9.32 -2.12 2.06
N TYR A 28 -10.20 -1.13 2.13
CA TYR A 28 -10.17 0.00 3.04
C TYR A 28 -11.39 -0.01 3.95
N TYR A 29 -11.17 0.02 5.25
CA TYR A 29 -12.24 0.19 6.23
C TYR A 29 -12.38 1.68 6.55
N SER A 30 -13.45 2.28 6.06
CA SER A 30 -13.80 3.65 6.44
C SER A 30 -14.13 3.73 7.93
N SER A 31 -14.02 4.92 8.52
CA SER A 31 -14.35 5.16 9.95
C SER A 31 -15.79 4.80 10.31
N TRP A 32 -16.68 4.67 9.32
CA TRP A 32 -18.07 4.26 9.49
C TRP A 32 -18.30 2.76 9.29
N GLY A 33 -17.24 1.97 9.12
CA GLY A 33 -17.30 0.50 9.01
C GLY A 33 -17.71 -0.01 7.62
N THR A 34 -17.77 0.86 6.61
CA THR A 34 -17.99 0.40 5.22
C THR A 34 -16.66 -0.07 4.65
N LEU A 35 -16.67 -1.30 4.11
CA LEU A 35 -15.55 -1.89 3.38
C LEU A 35 -15.61 -1.42 1.92
N GLU A 36 -14.59 -0.67 1.51
CA GLU A 36 -14.41 -0.18 0.15
C GLU A 36 -13.09 -0.70 -0.43
N TYR A 37 -12.93 -0.69 -1.74
CA TYR A 37 -11.70 -1.15 -2.39
C TYR A 37 -11.07 0.01 -3.15
N HIS A 38 -9.84 0.37 -2.81
CA HIS A 38 -9.14 1.49 -3.43
C HIS A 38 -7.79 1.08 -4.00
N ASN A 39 -7.38 1.80 -5.05
CA ASN A 39 -6.07 1.62 -5.64
C ASN A 39 -4.97 1.96 -4.63
N ALA A 40 -4.03 1.04 -4.50
CA ALA A 40 -2.92 1.10 -3.58
C ALA A 40 -1.63 0.58 -4.24
N MET A 41 -0.51 0.77 -3.55
CA MET A 41 0.80 0.29 -3.94
C MET A 41 1.37 -0.54 -2.80
N ILE A 42 1.89 -1.72 -3.12
CA ILE A 42 2.62 -2.57 -2.17
C ILE A 42 3.96 -1.88 -1.86
N VAL A 43 4.33 -1.79 -0.58
CA VAL A 43 5.63 -1.24 -0.15
C VAL A 43 6.57 -2.30 0.42
N GLY A 44 6.04 -3.44 0.84
CA GLY A 44 6.79 -4.55 1.37
C GLY A 44 5.87 -5.64 1.91
N SER A 45 6.40 -6.84 2.09
CA SER A 45 5.77 -7.97 2.76
C SER A 45 5.82 -7.77 4.27
N GLU A 46 4.73 -8.13 4.95
CA GLU A 46 4.68 -8.12 6.41
C GLU A 46 3.78 -9.25 6.92
N CYS A 47 4.16 -9.86 8.04
CA CYS A 47 3.33 -10.86 8.68
C CYS A 47 2.04 -10.22 9.24
N LEU A 48 0.91 -10.86 8.98
CA LEU A 48 -0.38 -10.55 9.61
C LEU A 48 -0.31 -10.82 11.12
N GLU A 49 -1.23 -10.23 11.88
CA GLU A 49 -1.33 -10.46 13.33
C GLU A 49 -1.55 -11.94 13.67
N ASP A 50 -2.21 -12.69 12.77
CA ASP A 50 -2.48 -14.12 12.89
C ASP A 50 -1.30 -15.01 12.43
N GLY A 51 -0.16 -14.42 12.06
CA GLY A 51 1.03 -15.14 11.59
C GLY A 51 1.00 -15.58 10.13
N GLY A 52 -0.02 -15.17 9.37
CA GLY A 52 -0.09 -15.40 7.92
C GLY A 52 0.75 -14.39 7.12
N SER A 53 1.03 -14.72 5.86
CA SER A 53 1.72 -13.82 4.92
C SER A 53 0.79 -12.69 4.49
N GLY A 54 1.23 -11.45 4.71
CA GLY A 54 0.54 -10.24 4.26
C GLY A 54 1.48 -9.31 3.52
N VAL A 55 0.90 -8.25 2.98
CA VAL A 55 1.68 -7.15 2.39
C VAL A 55 1.19 -5.82 2.94
N ARG A 56 2.13 -4.90 3.15
CA ARG A 56 1.81 -3.53 3.48
C ARG A 56 1.51 -2.74 2.21
N VAL A 57 0.40 -2.02 2.22
CA VAL A 57 -0.06 -1.20 1.10
C VAL A 57 -0.25 0.27 1.49
N LEU A 58 0.05 1.17 0.55
CA LEU A 58 -0.20 2.61 0.60
C LEU A 58 -1.21 3.03 -0.47
N TYR A 59 -2.23 3.78 -0.09
CA TYR A 59 -3.25 4.26 -1.02
C TYR A 59 -2.71 5.34 -1.98
N LEU A 60 -3.01 5.18 -3.28
CA LEU A 60 -2.42 6.00 -4.35
C LEU A 60 -3.02 7.40 -4.48
N TYR A 61 -4.28 7.58 -4.06
CA TYR A 61 -5.01 8.84 -4.22
C TYR A 61 -5.44 9.42 -2.87
N PRO A 62 -4.49 9.81 -2.00
CA PRO A 62 -4.83 10.35 -0.70
C PRO A 62 -5.54 11.71 -0.86
N THR A 63 -6.82 11.77 -0.52
CA THR A 63 -7.63 13.01 -0.50
C THR A 63 -7.60 13.72 0.86
N HIS A 64 -7.04 13.07 1.89
CA HIS A 64 -6.92 13.60 3.23
C HIS A 64 -5.47 13.50 3.74
N LYS A 65 -5.05 14.45 4.60
CA LYS A 65 -3.66 14.50 5.10
C LYS A 65 -3.24 13.24 5.87
N SER A 66 -4.18 12.58 6.55
CA SER A 66 -3.93 11.33 7.26
C SER A 66 -3.67 10.14 6.35
N LEU A 67 -4.07 10.21 5.07
CA LEU A 67 -3.83 9.18 4.07
C LEU A 67 -2.51 9.40 3.32
N LYS A 68 -1.88 10.58 3.46
CA LYS A 68 -0.58 10.86 2.86
C LYS A 68 0.48 9.96 3.51
N PRO A 69 1.30 9.24 2.72
CA PRO A 69 2.29 8.32 3.27
C PRO A 69 3.34 9.05 4.11
N CYS A 70 3.76 8.43 5.19
CA CYS A 70 4.75 8.98 6.11
C CYS A 70 6.16 8.81 5.53
N PRO A 71 6.88 9.90 5.20
CA PRO A 71 8.22 9.80 4.63
C PRO A 71 9.21 9.18 5.63
N PHE A 72 9.02 9.41 6.93
CA PHE A 72 9.88 8.82 7.95
C PHE A 72 9.60 7.34 8.20
N PHE A 73 8.41 6.86 7.85
CA PHE A 73 8.09 5.43 7.99
C PHE A 73 8.76 4.63 6.87
N LEU A 74 8.71 5.14 5.63
CA LEU A 74 9.42 4.56 4.49
C LEU A 74 10.94 4.49 4.66
N ASP A 75 11.46 5.29 5.60
CA ASP A 75 12.87 5.39 5.97
C ASP A 75 13.21 4.63 7.27
N ASP A 76 12.25 3.90 7.87
CA ASP A 76 12.36 3.22 9.17
C ASP A 76 12.74 4.12 10.36
N LYS A 77 12.47 5.43 10.25
CA LYS A 77 12.80 6.45 11.27
C LYS A 77 11.59 6.93 12.07
N CYS A 78 10.38 6.54 11.69
CA CYS A 78 9.17 7.02 12.35
C CYS A 78 8.97 6.36 13.73
N ARG A 79 8.89 7.18 14.78
CA ARG A 79 8.68 6.71 16.17
C ARG A 79 7.24 6.76 16.64
N PHE A 80 6.33 7.28 15.82
CA PHE A 80 4.97 7.60 16.25
C PHE A 80 3.98 6.44 16.08
N LYS A 81 4.34 5.36 15.36
CA LYS A 81 3.48 4.20 15.09
C LYS A 81 2.06 4.64 14.68
N GLU A 82 1.03 4.13 15.35
CA GLU A 82 -0.39 4.46 15.14
C GLU A 82 -0.75 5.93 15.42
N ASN A 83 0.06 6.66 16.20
CA ASN A 83 -0.15 8.08 16.49
C ASN A 83 0.49 9.01 15.44
N CYS A 84 1.00 8.47 14.34
CA CYS A 84 1.58 9.28 13.28
C CYS A 84 0.51 10.13 12.58
N ARG A 85 0.88 11.36 12.22
CA ARG A 85 0.01 12.26 11.45
C ARG A 85 -0.15 11.83 10.00
N PHE A 86 0.77 11.01 9.50
CA PHE A 86 0.82 10.50 8.14
C PHE A 86 0.55 9.00 8.15
N SER A 87 0.05 8.46 7.04
CA SER A 87 -0.27 7.05 6.91
C SER A 87 1.01 6.20 6.91
N HIS A 88 0.99 5.12 7.69
CA HIS A 88 1.95 4.01 7.55
C HIS A 88 1.41 2.92 6.61
N GLY A 89 0.28 3.16 5.94
CA GLY A 89 -0.43 2.13 5.20
C GLY A 89 -1.15 1.14 6.10
N GLN A 90 -1.54 0.02 5.52
CA GLN A 90 -2.14 -1.10 6.23
C GLN A 90 -1.54 -2.41 5.73
N VAL A 91 -1.52 -3.42 6.59
CA VAL A 91 -1.18 -4.79 6.20
C VAL A 91 -2.48 -5.50 5.79
N VAL A 92 -2.46 -6.16 4.64
CA VAL A 92 -3.60 -6.92 4.10
C VAL A 92 -3.14 -8.30 3.66
N SER A 93 -4.06 -9.27 3.69
CA SER A 93 -3.79 -10.58 3.10
C SER A 93 -3.65 -10.44 1.58
N ILE A 94 -2.71 -11.20 1.00
CA ILE A 94 -2.52 -11.28 -0.46
C ILE A 94 -3.81 -11.76 -1.14
N GLU A 95 -4.59 -12.60 -0.47
CA GLU A 95 -5.87 -13.14 -0.97
C GLU A 95 -6.97 -12.07 -1.12
N GLU A 96 -6.86 -10.97 -0.36
CA GLU A 96 -7.82 -9.86 -0.42
C GLU A 96 -7.46 -8.83 -1.50
N LEU A 97 -6.26 -8.93 -2.08
CA LEU A 97 -5.84 -8.02 -3.13
C LEU A 97 -6.60 -8.30 -4.43
N ARG A 98 -6.88 -7.22 -5.15
CA ARG A 98 -7.47 -7.26 -6.48
C ARG A 98 -6.53 -6.62 -7.49
N PRO A 99 -6.65 -6.96 -8.78
CA PRO A 99 -5.92 -6.26 -9.84
C PRO A 99 -6.18 -4.74 -9.76
N PHE A 100 -5.14 -3.97 -10.05
CA PHE A 100 -5.26 -2.52 -10.14
C PHE A 100 -6.31 -2.13 -11.19
N GLU A 101 -7.13 -1.14 -10.85
CA GLU A 101 -8.19 -0.64 -11.72
C GLU A 101 -7.83 0.75 -12.24
N GLU A 102 -7.60 0.90 -13.53
CA GLU A 102 -7.36 2.22 -14.11
C GLU A 102 -8.63 3.09 -14.01
N PRO A 103 -8.51 4.37 -13.60
CA PRO A 103 -9.67 5.24 -13.53
C PRO A 103 -10.26 5.46 -14.92
N ASP A 104 -11.58 5.28 -15.05
CA ASP A 104 -12.28 5.58 -16.30
C ASP A 104 -12.36 7.09 -16.51
N LEU A 105 -11.64 7.57 -17.52
CA LEU A 105 -11.61 8.98 -17.92
C LEU A 105 -12.51 9.28 -19.12
N GLY A 106 -13.28 8.31 -19.62
CA GLY A 106 -14.13 8.48 -20.80
C GLY A 106 -15.21 9.55 -20.65
N CYS A 107 -15.61 9.85 -19.41
CA CYS A 107 -16.60 10.88 -19.08
C CYS A 107 -15.99 12.25 -18.77
N LEU A 108 -14.66 12.40 -18.82
CA LEU A 108 -13.99 13.66 -18.51
C LEU A 108 -14.07 14.63 -19.69
N ALA A 109 -14.66 15.81 -19.48
CA ALA A 109 -14.82 16.84 -20.49
C ALA A 109 -14.48 18.23 -19.93
N VAL A 110 -14.37 19.23 -20.81
CA VAL A 110 -14.18 20.62 -20.38
C VAL A 110 -15.36 21.05 -19.51
N GLY A 111 -15.06 21.46 -18.27
CA GLY A 111 -16.07 21.83 -17.27
C GLY A 111 -16.48 20.70 -16.32
N SER A 112 -16.03 19.46 -16.53
CA SER A 112 -16.25 18.36 -15.58
C SER A 112 -15.45 18.56 -14.29
N ALA A 113 -16.06 18.23 -13.15
CA ALA A 113 -15.34 18.12 -11.88
C ALA A 113 -14.43 16.90 -11.89
N CYS A 114 -13.21 17.03 -11.37
CA CYS A 114 -12.24 15.94 -11.27
C CYS A 114 -11.30 16.12 -10.07
N LEU A 115 -10.62 15.03 -9.69
CA LEU A 115 -9.50 15.07 -8.76
C LEU A 115 -8.19 15.14 -9.56
N ALA A 116 -7.31 16.07 -9.20
CA ALA A 116 -6.01 16.24 -9.82
C ALA A 116 -4.91 16.20 -8.76
N ARG A 117 -3.81 15.51 -9.08
CA ARG A 117 -2.63 15.50 -8.19
C ARG A 117 -1.97 16.87 -8.22
N HIS A 118 -1.88 17.50 -7.06
CA HIS A 118 -1.10 18.71 -6.85
C HIS A 118 0.31 18.35 -6.32
N GLN A 119 1.24 19.31 -6.32
CA GLN A 119 2.65 19.05 -5.95
C GLN A 119 2.88 18.91 -4.42
N ASP A 120 1.86 19.12 -3.60
CA ASP A 120 1.98 19.32 -2.15
C ASP A 120 1.98 18.07 -1.28
#